data_AF-A0A527WZ14-F1
#
_entry.id   AF-A0A527WZ14-F1
#
_cell.length_a   1.000
_cell.length_b   1.000
_cell.length_c   1.000
_cell.angle_alpha   90.00
_cell.angle_beta   90.00
_cell.angle_gamma   90.00
#
_symmetry.space_group_name_H-M   'P 1'
#
loop_
_entity.id
_entity.type
_entity.pdbx_description
1 polymer ?
#
loop_
_entity_poly.entity_id
_entity_poly.type
_entity_poly.pdbx_seq_one_letter_code
_entity_poly.pdbx_strand_id
1 'polypeptide(L)'
;GSVCGEAWVLNKITDRFSYQVHHVPHLPDVAITDFRDIRQHRYEPASEEWPIGRHYCRATVNLSDGRDRSIFYLIEEGQGFASIGDNVEFCVSGFDRWLVYNGRCRVLR
;
A
#
# COMPACT_ATOMS: atom_id res chain seq x y z
N GLY A 1 -9.34 10.45 12.36
CA GLY A 1 -8.26 9.59 11.84
C GLY A 1 -8.33 9.62 10.33
N SER A 2 -7.21 9.54 9.62
CA SER A 2 -7.21 9.39 8.17
C SER A 2 -7.54 7.95 7.77
N VAL A 3 -8.20 7.74 6.63
CA VAL A 3 -8.49 6.41 6.04
C VAL A 3 -7.24 5.50 5.96
N CYS A 4 -6.05 6.09 5.87
CA CYS A 4 -4.77 5.40 5.91
C CYS A 4 -4.61 4.39 7.08
N GLY A 5 -5.18 4.67 8.25
CA GLY A 5 -5.04 3.84 9.45
C GLY A 5 -6.20 2.87 9.69
N GLU A 6 -7.14 2.75 8.76
CA GLU A 6 -8.31 1.91 8.95
C GLU A 6 -7.98 0.43 8.82
N ALA A 7 -8.57 -0.39 9.68
CA ALA A 7 -8.25 -1.82 9.77
C ALA A 7 -8.44 -2.56 8.44
N TRP A 8 -9.46 -2.22 7.64
CA TRP A 8 -9.70 -2.86 6.35
C TRP A 8 -8.57 -2.59 5.35
N VAL A 9 -7.97 -1.39 5.36
CA VAL A 9 -6.81 -1.04 4.53
C VAL A 9 -5.60 -1.86 4.96
N LEU A 10 -5.30 -1.85 6.26
CA LEU A 10 -4.11 -2.52 6.81
C LEU A 10 -4.19 -4.05 6.62
N ASN A 11 -5.38 -4.64 6.79
CA ASN A 11 -5.61 -6.06 6.55
C ASN A 11 -5.41 -6.41 5.07
N LYS A 12 -5.98 -5.62 4.15
CA LYS A 12 -5.80 -5.85 2.70
C LYS A 12 -4.34 -5.78 2.27
N ILE A 13 -3.56 -4.84 2.83
CA ILE A 13 -2.11 -4.76 2.60
C ILE A 13 -1.41 -6.01 3.13
N THR A 14 -1.73 -6.42 4.37
CA THR A 14 -1.13 -7.59 5.02
C THR A 14 -1.37 -8.86 4.20
N ASP A 15 -2.61 -9.11 3.79
CA ASP A 15 -2.99 -10.30 3.02
C ASP A 15 -2.27 -10.35 1.66
N ARG A 16 -2.29 -9.24 0.92
CA ARG A 16 -1.64 -9.14 -0.38
C ARG A 16 -0.12 -9.23 -0.26
N PHE A 17 0.49 -8.67 0.79
CA PHE A 17 1.92 -8.77 1.03
C PHE A 17 2.33 -10.22 1.34
N SER A 18 1.60 -10.92 2.20
CA SER A 18 1.81 -12.35 2.48
C SER A 18 1.69 -13.18 1.20
N TYR A 19 0.66 -12.93 0.39
CA TYR A 19 0.54 -13.59 -0.92
C TYR A 19 1.77 -13.33 -1.81
N GLN A 20 2.24 -12.08 -1.88
CA GLN A 20 3.38 -11.69 -2.70
C GLN A 20 4.67 -12.40 -2.29
N VAL A 21 5.03 -12.41 -1.00
CA VAL A 21 6.28 -13.03 -0.52
C VAL A 21 6.32 -14.54 -0.76
N HIS A 22 5.15 -15.21 -0.74
CA HIS A 22 5.07 -16.65 -1.01
C HIS A 22 5.07 -17.00 -2.51
N HIS A 23 4.57 -16.12 -3.38
CA HIS A 23 4.35 -16.44 -4.80
C HIS A 23 5.36 -15.81 -5.76
N VAL A 24 6.10 -14.77 -5.35
CA VAL A 24 7.07 -14.08 -6.22
C VAL A 24 8.49 -14.57 -5.91
N PRO A 25 9.17 -15.32 -6.82
CA PRO A 25 10.37 -16.11 -6.53
C PRO A 25 11.38 -15.54 -5.53
N HIS A 26 12.48 -14.87 -5.85
CA HIS A 26 13.52 -14.45 -4.90
C HIS A 26 13.15 -13.33 -3.88
N LEU A 27 11.98 -13.38 -3.25
CA LEU A 27 11.63 -12.57 -2.08
C LEU A 27 11.90 -13.35 -0.79
N PRO A 28 12.30 -12.66 0.30
CA PRO A 28 12.37 -13.30 1.60
C PRO A 28 10.96 -13.59 2.11
N ASP A 29 10.80 -14.77 2.72
CA ASP A 29 9.56 -15.20 3.34
C ASP A 29 9.40 -14.52 4.71
N VAL A 30 8.70 -13.38 4.72
CA VAL A 30 8.48 -12.54 5.91
C VAL A 30 7.06 -11.99 5.95
N ALA A 31 6.54 -11.78 7.15
CA ALA A 31 5.22 -11.18 7.36
C ALA A 31 5.33 -9.74 7.88
N ILE A 32 4.34 -8.90 7.59
CA ILE A 32 4.14 -7.64 8.31
C ILE A 32 3.54 -7.97 9.67
N THR A 33 4.18 -7.50 10.74
CA THR A 33 3.73 -7.74 12.13
C THR A 33 3.12 -6.50 12.77
N ASP A 34 3.50 -5.30 12.33
CA ASP A 34 2.96 -4.05 12.85
C ASP A 34 3.11 -2.89 11.86
N PHE A 35 2.26 -1.86 12.01
CA PHE A 35 2.31 -0.60 11.27
C PHE A 35 2.50 0.58 12.22
N ARG A 36 3.50 1.42 11.93
CA ARG A 36 3.87 2.61 12.70
C ARG A 36 3.92 3.86 11.83
N ASP A 37 3.83 5.03 12.47
CA ASP A 37 3.96 6.35 11.82
C ASP A 37 3.03 6.55 10.61
N ILE A 38 1.83 5.97 10.66
CA ILE A 38 0.83 6.05 9.60
C ILE A 38 0.40 7.51 9.41
N ARG A 39 0.54 8.01 8.17
CA ARG A 39 0.14 9.36 7.81
C ARG A 39 -0.26 9.51 6.35
N GLN A 40 -1.31 10.29 6.13
CA GLN A 40 -1.65 10.83 4.82
C GLN A 40 -0.72 12.00 4.50
N HIS A 41 -0.12 12.01 3.32
CA HIS A 41 0.74 13.11 2.88
C HIS A 41 0.18 13.86 1.66
N ARG A 42 -0.74 13.25 0.91
CA ARG A 42 -1.43 13.88 -0.22
C ARG A 42 -2.84 13.31 -0.35
N TYR A 43 -3.78 14.17 -0.72
CA TYR A 43 -5.16 13.80 -1.02
C TYR A 43 -5.56 14.50 -2.32
N GLU A 44 -6.07 13.73 -3.27
CA GLU A 44 -6.68 14.23 -4.50
C GLU A 44 -8.18 13.94 -4.43
N PRO A 45 -9.05 14.94 -4.26
CA PRO A 45 -10.48 14.72 -4.18
C PRO A 45 -11.04 14.24 -5.52
N ALA A 46 -12.12 13.48 -5.45
CA ALA A 46 -12.92 13.16 -6.64
C ALA A 46 -13.43 14.46 -7.29
N SER A 47 -13.48 14.49 -8.61
CA SER A 47 -14.04 15.57 -9.42
C SER A 47 -14.96 15.00 -10.51
N GLU A 48 -15.66 15.87 -11.22
CA GLU A 48 -16.49 15.46 -12.37
C GLU A 48 -15.67 14.77 -13.48
N GLU A 49 -14.41 15.12 -13.62
CA GLU A 49 -13.47 14.52 -14.58
C GLU A 49 -12.84 13.23 -14.03
N TRP A 50 -12.66 13.13 -12.71
CA TRP A 50 -12.01 12.02 -12.01
C TRP A 50 -12.88 11.56 -10.83
N PRO A 51 -13.83 10.64 -11.03
CA PRO A 51 -14.87 10.32 -10.04
C PRO A 51 -14.35 9.55 -8.81
N ILE A 52 -13.04 9.34 -8.71
CA ILE A 52 -12.40 8.50 -7.70
C ILE A 52 -11.45 9.36 -6.88
N GLY A 53 -11.70 9.45 -5.56
CA GLY A 53 -10.82 10.14 -4.63
C GLY A 53 -9.58 9.31 -4.33
N ARG A 54 -8.41 9.95 -4.25
CA ARG A 54 -7.12 9.28 -4.03
C ARG A 54 -6.46 9.77 -2.76
N HIS A 55 -6.22 8.85 -1.83
CA HIS A 55 -5.48 9.12 -0.59
C HIS A 55 -4.10 8.48 -0.68
N TYR A 56 -3.06 9.31 -0.63
CA TYR A 56 -1.68 8.85 -0.63
C TYR A 56 -1.17 8.83 0.81
N CYS A 57 -0.76 7.65 1.22
CA CYS A 57 -0.41 7.32 2.58
C CYS A 57 1.02 6.77 2.66
N ARG A 58 1.62 6.96 3.82
CA ARG A 58 2.96 6.47 4.17
C ARG A 58 2.91 5.89 5.58
N ALA A 59 3.67 4.82 5.80
CA ALA A 59 3.92 4.27 7.13
C ALA A 59 5.30 3.59 7.20
N THR A 60 5.62 3.06 8.39
CA THR A 60 6.72 2.13 8.64
C THR A 60 6.11 0.78 9.02
N VAL A 61 6.51 -0.31 8.36
CA VAL A 61 6.11 -1.67 8.72
C VAL A 61 7.23 -2.39 9.45
N ASN A 62 6.86 -3.14 10.48
CA ASN A 62 7.75 -4.09 11.16
C ASN A 62 7.56 -5.44 10.48
N LEU A 63 8.66 -6.09 10.13
CA LEU A 63 8.65 -7.40 9.50
C LEU A 63 9.04 -8.49 10.49
N SER A 64 8.61 -9.71 10.23
CA SER A 64 8.91 -10.88 11.08
C SER A 64 10.40 -11.23 11.16
N ASP A 65 11.23 -10.69 10.27
CA ASP A 65 12.71 -10.77 10.35
C ASP A 65 13.33 -9.73 11.29
N GLY A 66 12.50 -8.94 11.99
CA GLY A 66 12.91 -7.88 12.89
C GLY A 66 13.34 -6.59 12.19
N ARG A 67 13.14 -6.47 10.87
CA ARG A 67 13.51 -5.26 10.12
C ARG A 67 12.34 -4.32 9.93
N ASP A 68 12.65 -3.04 10.03
CA ASP A 68 11.72 -1.97 9.67
C ASP A 68 11.87 -1.60 8.19
N ARG A 69 10.73 -1.43 7.51
CA ARG A 69 10.69 -0.95 6.12
C ARG A 69 9.67 0.17 5.98
N SER A 70 9.95 1.15 5.13
CA SER A 70 8.95 2.14 4.74
C SER A 70 7.96 1.52 3.75
N ILE A 71 6.68 1.81 3.95
CA ILE A 71 5.60 1.46 3.03
C ILE A 71 4.92 2.75 2.52
N PHE A 72 4.58 2.74 1.24
CA PHE A 72 3.74 3.75 0.61
C PHE A 72 2.52 3.06 0.02
N TYR A 73 1.35 3.66 0.14
CA TYR A 73 0.12 3.08 -0.38
C TYR A 73 -0.88 4.15 -0.80
N LEU A 74 -1.65 3.80 -1.82
CA LEU A 74 -2.71 4.60 -2.41
C LEU A 74 -4.04 3.90 -2.14
N ILE A 75 -5.00 4.66 -1.62
CA ILE A 75 -6.38 4.24 -1.45
C ILE A 75 -7.21 5.00 -2.47
N GLU A 76 -7.92 4.28 -3.32
CA GLU A 76 -8.85 4.83 -4.28
C GLU A 76 -10.28 4.55 -3.81
N GLU A 77 -10.94 5.59 -3.31
CA GLU A 77 -12.34 5.56 -2.87
C GLU A 77 -13.23 5.95 -4.06
N GLY A 78 -13.87 4.95 -4.69
CA GLY A 78 -14.74 5.14 -5.86
C GLY A 78 -14.72 3.95 -6.82
N GLN A 79 -15.89 3.58 -7.35
CA GLN A 79 -16.06 2.43 -8.25
C GLN A 79 -15.23 2.60 -9.54
N GLY A 80 -14.24 1.72 -9.75
CA GLY A 80 -13.43 1.68 -10.97
C GLY A 80 -13.99 0.75 -12.05
N PHE A 81 -13.82 1.11 -13.33
CA PHE A 81 -14.35 0.41 -14.51
C PHE A 81 -13.76 -0.99 -14.81
N ALA A 82 -12.83 -1.50 -13.98
CA ALA A 82 -12.18 -2.79 -14.17
C ALA A 82 -12.29 -3.75 -12.97
N SER A 83 -12.91 -3.35 -11.86
CA SER A 83 -13.22 -4.21 -10.70
C SER A 83 -14.17 -3.50 -9.72
N ILE A 84 -15.12 -4.23 -9.13
CA ILE A 84 -15.99 -3.75 -8.05
C ILE A 84 -15.19 -3.80 -6.73
N GLY A 85 -14.97 -2.64 -6.09
CA GLY A 85 -14.46 -2.53 -4.71
C GLY A 85 -13.41 -1.43 -4.50
N ASP A 86 -13.24 -0.98 -3.26
CA ASP A 86 -12.21 -0.01 -2.86
C ASP A 86 -10.81 -0.57 -3.19
N ASN A 87 -10.01 0.15 -3.97
CA ASN A 87 -8.68 -0.31 -4.39
C ASN A 87 -7.61 0.18 -3.40
N VAL A 88 -6.71 -0.73 -3.02
CA VAL A 88 -5.57 -0.40 -2.16
C VAL A 88 -4.31 -0.92 -2.84
N GLU A 89 -3.52 0.00 -3.35
CA GLU A 89 -2.22 -0.27 -3.96
C GLU A 89 -1.11 0.08 -2.97
N PHE A 90 -0.07 -0.73 -2.90
CA PHE A 90 1.01 -0.51 -1.94
C PHE A 90 2.37 -0.93 -2.48
N CYS A 91 3.41 -0.40 -1.85
CA CYS A 91 4.80 -0.69 -2.12
C CYS A 91 5.60 -0.68 -0.81
N VAL A 92 6.16 -1.84 -0.45
CA VAL A 92 7.10 -1.98 0.67
C VAL A 92 8.52 -1.84 0.13
N SER A 93 9.30 -0.96 0.75
CA SER A 93 10.69 -0.70 0.34
C SER A 93 11.51 -1.98 0.43
N GLY A 94 12.14 -2.38 -0.69
CA GLY A 94 12.92 -3.62 -0.80
C GLY A 94 12.14 -4.86 -1.27
N PHE A 95 10.82 -4.74 -1.45
CA PHE A 95 9.94 -5.81 -1.96
C PHE A 95 9.28 -5.45 -3.31
N ASP A 96 9.63 -4.30 -3.88
CA ASP A 96 9.22 -3.84 -5.21
C ASP A 96 10.09 -4.48 -6.31
N ARG A 97 9.90 -5.77 -6.56
CA ARG A 97 10.74 -6.54 -7.49
C ARG A 97 10.48 -6.21 -8.96
N TRP A 98 9.30 -5.70 -9.29
CA TRP A 98 8.89 -5.42 -10.67
C TRP A 98 9.09 -3.95 -11.08
N LEU A 99 9.59 -3.09 -10.19
CA LEU A 99 9.82 -1.66 -10.46
C LEU A 99 8.58 -0.93 -11.01
N VAL A 100 7.37 -1.43 -10.73
CA VAL A 100 6.10 -0.88 -11.28
C VAL A 100 5.94 0.59 -10.87
N TYR A 101 6.49 0.96 -9.71
CA TYR A 101 6.51 2.33 -9.21
C TYR A 101 7.86 3.06 -9.42
N ASN A 102 8.62 2.67 -10.46
CA ASN A 102 9.90 3.26 -10.87
C ASN A 102 11.08 3.12 -9.89
N GLY A 103 11.10 2.05 -9.09
CA GLY A 103 12.10 1.84 -8.05
C GLY A 103 11.95 2.83 -6.88
N ARG A 104 12.09 2.34 -5.64
CA ARG A 104 11.86 3.12 -4.41
C ARG A 104 10.43 3.66 -4.23
N CYS A 105 9.41 3.00 -4.80
CA CYS A 105 8.01 3.40 -4.62
C CYS A 105 7.71 4.85 -5.08
N ARG A 106 8.44 5.38 -6.07
CA ARG A 106 8.42 6.80 -6.46
C ARG A 106 7.03 7.29 -6.89
N VAL A 107 6.21 6.43 -7.47
CA VAL A 107 4.85 6.77 -7.93
C VAL A 107 3.86 6.93 -6.76
N LEU A 108 4.13 6.30 -5.62
CA LEU A 108 3.24 6.31 -4.45
C LEU A 108 3.71 7.27 -3.33
N ARG A 109 4.77 8.05 -3.57
CA ARG A 109 5.37 8.99 -2.61
C ARG A 109 4.90 10.43 -2.78
#